data_AF-A0A2E9Y4A3-F1
#
_entry.id   AF-A0A2E9Y4A3-F1
#
_cell.length_a   1.000
_cell.length_b   1.000
_cell.length_c   1.000
_cell.angle_alpha   90.00
_cell.angle_beta   90.00
_cell.angle_gamma   90.00
#
_symmetry.space_group_name_H-M   'P 1'
#
loop_
_entity.id
_entity.type
_entity.pdbx_description
1 polymer ?
#
loop_
_entity_poly.entity_id
_entity_poly.type
_entity_poly.pdbx_seq_one_letter_code
_entity_poly.pdbx_strand_id
1 'polypeptide(L)'
;MSNPTELGSEDGAKLEALVDEATSDRISGLVYWIALFYGAFGILVAMNQTFSWDVGGYVLVDNAYYYLLIAIFLPLSFLIFPARDADRYHVPIYDWALATICLVAAMFLSYNGGEMVEQGWDIVAPLEPTIAAAAICFLSLEAVRRAGGNALFIIATMFFLFPLWADVAPGFLWGFSKEPVELVRAHAMGFESIIGVPMRVAGNLLIGFLIFGSALVVTGGGDFFMDFASALMGR
;
A
#
# COMPACT_ATOMS: atom_id res chain seq x y z
N MET A 1 -15.05 -38.83 -1.54
CA MET A 1 -14.74 -37.90 -0.43
C MET A 1 -13.49 -37.16 -0.84
N SER A 2 -13.65 -35.97 -1.41
CA SER A 2 -12.53 -35.11 -1.83
C SER A 2 -11.80 -34.58 -0.59
N ASN A 3 -10.48 -34.53 -0.68
CA ASN A 3 -9.59 -34.17 0.42
C ASN A 3 -9.71 -32.65 0.69
N PRO A 4 -9.99 -32.19 1.93
CA PRO A 4 -10.21 -30.77 2.23
C PRO A 4 -8.98 -29.86 1.98
N THR A 5 -7.79 -30.43 1.74
CA THR A 5 -6.57 -29.69 1.37
C THR A 5 -6.51 -29.30 -0.11
N GLU A 6 -7.24 -29.98 -1.02
CA GLU A 6 -7.19 -29.69 -2.47
C GLU A 6 -8.05 -28.48 -2.86
N LEU A 7 -9.16 -28.22 -2.16
CA LEU A 7 -10.02 -27.06 -2.42
C LEU A 7 -9.34 -25.72 -2.11
N GLY A 8 -8.43 -25.66 -1.12
CA GLY A 8 -7.73 -24.43 -0.78
C GLY A 8 -6.63 -24.03 -1.78
N SER A 9 -6.03 -25.01 -2.47
CA SER A 9 -4.95 -24.79 -3.43
C SER A 9 -5.45 -24.45 -4.84
N GLU A 10 -6.56 -25.02 -5.30
CA GLU A 10 -7.12 -24.70 -6.62
C GLU A 10 -7.73 -23.30 -6.65
N ASP A 11 -8.43 -22.90 -5.58
CA ASP A 11 -8.99 -21.55 -5.47
C ASP A 11 -7.89 -20.50 -5.30
N GLY A 12 -6.82 -20.81 -4.55
CA GLY A 12 -5.63 -19.96 -4.43
C GLY A 12 -4.89 -19.77 -5.75
N ALA A 13 -4.62 -20.86 -6.48
CA ALA A 13 -3.93 -20.79 -7.78
C ALA A 13 -4.77 -20.09 -8.86
N LYS A 14 -6.10 -20.26 -8.83
CA LYS A 14 -7.01 -19.47 -9.70
C LYS A 14 -6.99 -18.00 -9.33
N LEU A 15 -6.96 -17.67 -8.04
CA LEU A 15 -6.89 -16.28 -7.58
C LEU A 15 -5.57 -15.63 -8.02
N GLU A 16 -4.43 -16.33 -7.88
CA GLU A 16 -3.12 -15.87 -8.34
C GLU A 16 -3.10 -15.67 -9.87
N ALA A 17 -3.58 -16.64 -10.64
CA ALA A 17 -3.66 -16.53 -12.09
C ALA A 17 -4.58 -15.38 -12.56
N LEU A 18 -5.69 -15.14 -11.86
CA LEU A 18 -6.59 -14.01 -12.14
C LEU A 18 -5.95 -12.66 -11.79
N VAL A 19 -5.17 -12.59 -10.72
CA VAL A 19 -4.41 -11.39 -10.35
C VAL A 19 -3.30 -11.11 -11.37
N ASP A 20 -2.55 -12.13 -11.81
CA ASP A 20 -1.51 -11.99 -12.83
C ASP A 20 -2.10 -11.58 -14.20
N GLU A 21 -3.21 -12.19 -14.61
CA GLU A 21 -3.87 -11.86 -15.88
C GLU A 21 -4.46 -10.44 -15.87
N ALA A 22 -5.11 -10.04 -14.77
CA ALA A 22 -5.65 -8.68 -14.62
C ALA A 22 -4.54 -7.61 -14.56
N THR A 23 -3.39 -7.95 -13.96
CA THR A 23 -2.21 -7.08 -13.90
C THR A 23 -1.55 -6.93 -15.28
N SER A 24 -1.52 -8.01 -16.06
CA SER A 24 -0.92 -8.02 -17.40
C SER A 24 -1.68 -7.17 -18.43
N ASP A 25 -3.02 -7.20 -18.41
CA ASP A 25 -3.84 -6.58 -19.46
C ASP A 25 -3.75 -5.04 -19.50
N ARG A 26 -3.60 -4.37 -18.35
CA ARG A 26 -3.48 -2.90 -18.26
C ARG A 26 -2.05 -2.37 -18.32
N ILE A 27 -1.06 -3.19 -17.96
CA ILE A 27 0.34 -2.79 -17.96
C ILE A 27 0.88 -2.87 -19.41
N SER A 28 0.42 -1.96 -20.26
CA SER A 28 0.89 -1.82 -21.63
C SER A 28 1.23 -0.37 -21.98
N GLY A 29 2.17 -0.19 -22.89
CA GLY A 29 2.59 1.12 -23.40
C GLY A 29 3.05 2.09 -22.30
N LEU A 30 2.33 3.20 -22.14
CA LEU A 30 2.66 4.27 -21.20
C LEU A 30 2.58 3.83 -19.73
N VAL A 31 1.60 2.99 -19.38
CA VAL A 31 1.38 2.54 -17.99
C VAL A 31 2.53 1.69 -17.51
N TYR A 32 3.09 0.85 -18.39
CA TYR A 32 4.29 0.06 -18.10
C TYR A 32 5.48 0.95 -17.70
N TRP A 33 5.77 2.00 -18.48
CA TRP A 33 6.88 2.91 -18.19
C TRP A 33 6.67 3.70 -16.90
N ILE A 34 5.43 4.10 -16.60
CA ILE A 34 5.09 4.74 -15.33
C ILE A 34 5.27 3.77 -14.18
N ALA A 35 4.76 2.54 -14.28
CA ALA A 35 4.92 1.50 -13.27
C ALA A 35 6.40 1.20 -13.00
N LEU A 36 7.20 1.09 -14.06
CA LEU A 36 8.64 0.88 -13.98
C LEU A 36 9.34 2.06 -13.30
N PHE A 37 9.02 3.30 -13.68
CA PHE A 37 9.60 4.49 -13.09
C PHE A 37 9.24 4.62 -11.61
N TYR A 38 7.96 4.46 -11.27
CA TYR A 38 7.48 4.52 -9.88
C TYR A 38 8.07 3.41 -9.03
N GLY A 39 8.11 2.17 -9.54
CA GLY A 39 8.72 1.04 -8.85
C GLY A 39 10.22 1.24 -8.61
N ALA A 40 10.96 1.66 -9.64
CA ALA A 40 12.39 1.97 -9.52
C ALA A 40 12.63 3.12 -8.53
N PHE A 41 11.82 4.17 -8.58
CA PHE A 41 11.91 5.30 -7.65
C PHE A 41 11.58 4.88 -6.21
N GLY A 42 10.55 4.06 -6.00
CA GLY A 42 10.21 3.52 -4.68
C GLY A 42 11.32 2.65 -4.09
N ILE A 43 11.96 1.82 -4.92
CA ILE A 43 13.14 1.05 -4.52
C ILE A 43 14.29 1.97 -4.11
N LEU A 44 14.60 3.00 -4.90
CA LEU A 44 15.66 3.95 -4.59
C LEU A 44 15.40 4.71 -3.28
N VAL A 45 14.15 5.13 -3.05
CA VAL A 45 13.71 5.80 -1.81
C VAL A 45 13.86 4.87 -0.61
N ALA A 46 13.42 3.61 -0.72
CA ALA A 46 13.58 2.62 0.33
C ALA A 46 15.05 2.32 0.63
N MET A 47 15.89 2.18 -0.41
CA MET A 47 17.34 2.00 -0.26
C MET A 47 17.98 3.19 0.45
N ASN A 48 17.63 4.42 0.08
CA ASN A 48 18.14 5.62 0.75
C ASN A 48 17.78 5.63 2.25
N GLN A 49 16.55 5.23 2.60
CA GLN A 49 16.11 5.12 4.00
C GLN A 49 16.83 4.00 4.76
N THR A 50 16.89 2.79 4.20
CA THR A 50 17.49 1.62 4.87
C THR A 50 19.00 1.74 5.05
N PHE A 51 19.71 2.19 4.01
CA PHE A 51 21.17 2.32 4.05
C PHE A 51 21.64 3.64 4.62
N SER A 52 20.72 4.57 4.93
CA SER A 52 21.04 5.92 5.41
C SER A 52 22.10 6.59 4.52
N TRP A 53 21.94 6.49 3.20
CA TRP A 53 22.89 7.03 2.23
C TRP A 53 23.01 8.56 2.30
N ASP A 54 22.05 9.23 2.95
CA ASP A 54 22.01 10.67 3.17
C ASP A 54 22.26 11.47 1.89
N VAL A 55 21.65 11.01 0.78
CA VAL A 55 21.78 11.67 -0.52
C VAL A 55 21.03 13.00 -0.47
N GLY A 56 21.74 14.06 -0.08
CA GLY A 56 21.21 15.42 0.04
C GLY A 56 21.20 16.01 1.45
N GLY A 57 21.70 15.32 2.48
CA GLY A 57 21.80 15.87 3.84
C GLY A 57 20.48 15.94 4.63
N TYR A 58 19.43 15.26 4.15
CA TYR A 58 18.11 15.23 4.74
C TYR A 58 17.69 13.79 5.04
N VAL A 59 17.62 13.45 6.32
CA VAL A 59 16.97 12.22 6.78
C VAL A 59 15.46 12.47 6.79
N LEU A 60 14.70 11.72 6.00
CA LEU A 60 13.24 11.79 6.04
C LEU A 60 12.76 11.26 7.39
N VAL A 61 11.91 12.05 8.05
CA VAL A 61 11.14 11.57 9.19
C VAL A 61 10.29 10.38 8.72
N ASP A 62 10.19 9.34 9.56
CA ASP A 62 9.48 8.09 9.24
C ASP A 62 8.11 8.32 8.59
N ASN A 63 7.33 9.27 9.11
CA ASN A 63 6.01 9.58 8.57
C ASN A 63 6.07 10.13 7.13
N ALA A 64 7.01 11.05 6.87
CA ALA A 64 7.27 11.57 5.52
C ALA A 64 7.67 10.45 4.55
N TYR A 65 8.50 9.51 5.01
CA TYR A 65 8.91 8.33 4.24
C TYR A 65 7.73 7.42 3.89
N TYR A 66 6.88 7.05 4.85
CA TYR A 66 5.74 6.19 4.55
C TYR A 66 4.72 6.86 3.62
N TYR A 67 4.47 8.16 3.77
CA TYR A 67 3.62 8.87 2.81
C TYR A 67 4.26 9.01 1.42
N LEU A 68 5.58 9.09 1.33
CA LEU A 68 6.27 9.06 0.05
C LEU A 68 6.06 7.71 -0.64
N LEU A 69 6.14 6.60 0.10
CA LEU A 69 5.80 5.28 -0.43
C LEU A 69 4.32 5.21 -0.86
N ILE A 70 3.39 5.77 -0.09
CA ILE A 70 1.97 5.86 -0.49
C ILE A 70 1.83 6.69 -1.78
N ALA A 71 2.54 7.81 -1.91
CA ALA A 71 2.53 8.65 -3.10
C ALA A 71 3.07 7.93 -4.34
N ILE A 72 3.90 6.91 -4.15
CA ILE A 72 4.43 6.09 -5.24
C ILE A 72 3.45 4.95 -5.55
N PHE A 73 3.13 4.11 -4.57
CA PHE A 73 2.43 2.85 -4.84
C PHE A 73 0.90 2.98 -4.91
N LEU A 74 0.29 3.91 -4.18
CA LEU A 74 -1.17 4.03 -4.16
C LEU A 74 -1.73 4.58 -5.49
N PRO A 75 -1.16 5.61 -6.14
CA PRO A 75 -1.60 6.04 -7.48
C PRO A 75 -1.52 4.92 -8.52
N LEU A 76 -0.49 4.07 -8.41
CA LEU A 76 -0.27 2.97 -9.33
C LEU A 76 -1.40 1.93 -9.24
N SER A 77 -2.02 1.76 -8.07
CA SER A 77 -3.17 0.87 -7.91
C SER A 77 -4.35 1.25 -8.81
N PHE A 78 -4.58 2.55 -9.07
CA PHE A 78 -5.66 3.00 -9.96
C PHE A 78 -5.35 2.76 -11.45
N LEU A 79 -4.07 2.76 -11.81
CA LEU A 79 -3.61 2.52 -13.18
C LEU A 79 -3.57 1.02 -13.50
N ILE A 80 -3.20 0.19 -12.53
CA ILE A 80 -3.08 -1.26 -12.69
C ILE A 80 -4.43 -1.95 -12.51
N PHE A 81 -5.19 -1.63 -11.47
CA PHE A 81 -6.42 -2.34 -11.14
C PHE A 81 -7.67 -1.61 -11.68
N PRO A 82 -8.41 -2.21 -12.63
CA PRO A 82 -9.61 -1.60 -13.20
C PRO A 82 -10.73 -1.47 -12.18
N ALA A 83 -11.50 -0.39 -12.29
CA ALA A 83 -12.69 -0.19 -11.46
C ALA A 83 -13.85 -1.13 -11.83
N ARG A 84 -13.91 -1.52 -13.10
CA ARG A 84 -14.96 -2.31 -13.75
C ARG A 84 -14.32 -3.23 -14.79
N ASP A 85 -14.92 -4.39 -15.03
CA ASP A 85 -14.43 -5.35 -16.03
C ASP A 85 -14.38 -4.77 -17.45
N ALA A 86 -15.22 -3.78 -17.76
CA ALA A 86 -15.25 -3.10 -19.05
C ALA A 86 -13.96 -2.32 -19.35
N ASP A 87 -13.24 -1.87 -18.32
CA ASP A 87 -12.04 -1.05 -18.48
C ASP A 87 -10.75 -1.89 -18.39
N ARG A 88 -10.83 -3.21 -18.57
CA ARG A 88 -9.70 -4.14 -18.39
C ARG A 88 -8.54 -3.90 -19.36
N TYR A 89 -8.80 -3.32 -20.54
CA TYR A 89 -7.78 -3.13 -21.59
C TYR A 89 -7.35 -1.67 -21.81
N HIS A 90 -7.94 -0.70 -21.10
CA HIS A 90 -7.54 0.71 -21.20
C HIS A 90 -7.69 1.44 -19.87
N VAL A 91 -6.89 2.48 -19.65
CA VAL A 91 -7.02 3.33 -18.46
C VAL A 91 -7.91 4.54 -18.77
N PRO A 92 -9.14 4.61 -18.24
CA PRO A 92 -10.05 5.73 -18.46
C PRO A 92 -9.57 7.00 -17.75
N ILE A 93 -10.07 8.16 -18.19
CA ILE A 93 -9.64 9.48 -17.67
C ILE A 93 -9.87 9.62 -16.16
N TYR A 94 -10.93 9.00 -15.62
CA TYR A 94 -11.17 9.07 -14.17
C TYR A 94 -10.10 8.33 -13.35
N ASP A 95 -9.50 7.26 -13.88
CA ASP A 95 -8.41 6.56 -13.20
C ASP A 95 -7.14 7.42 -13.16
N TRP A 96 -6.86 8.16 -14.25
CA TRP A 96 -5.81 9.18 -14.27
C TRP A 96 -6.06 10.31 -13.28
N ALA A 97 -7.31 10.79 -13.19
CA ALA A 97 -7.68 11.82 -12.22
C ALA A 97 -7.50 11.33 -10.79
N LEU A 98 -7.97 10.11 -10.46
CA LEU A 98 -7.80 9.51 -9.13
C LEU A 98 -6.33 9.29 -8.78
N ALA A 99 -5.52 8.77 -9.72
CA ALA A 99 -4.10 8.61 -9.55
C ALA A 99 -3.39 9.95 -9.29
N THR A 100 -3.77 11.00 -10.03
CA THR A 100 -3.18 12.34 -9.86
C THR A 100 -3.57 12.97 -8.51
N ILE A 101 -4.84 12.88 -8.11
CA ILE A 101 -5.31 13.39 -6.81
C ILE A 101 -4.60 12.63 -5.68
N CYS A 102 -4.48 11.30 -5.81
CA CYS A 102 -3.76 10.46 -4.86
C CYS A 102 -2.29 10.88 -4.73
N LEU A 103 -1.61 11.08 -5.86
CA LEU A 103 -0.21 11.50 -5.89
C LEU A 103 -0.04 12.85 -5.19
N VAL A 104 -0.86 13.84 -5.53
CA VAL A 104 -0.77 15.19 -4.96
C VAL A 104 -1.07 15.19 -3.47
N ALA A 105 -2.12 14.50 -3.03
CA ALA A 105 -2.49 14.43 -1.62
C ALA A 105 -1.42 13.71 -0.78
N ALA A 106 -0.90 12.58 -1.26
CA ALA A 106 0.13 11.83 -0.55
C ALA A 106 1.47 12.56 -0.54
N MET A 107 1.86 13.23 -1.64
CA MET A 107 3.05 14.09 -1.67
C MET A 107 2.93 15.27 -0.71
N PHE A 108 1.75 15.89 -0.63
CA PHE A 108 1.50 16.97 0.33
C PHE A 108 1.66 16.49 1.77
N LEU A 109 1.09 15.33 2.12
CA LEU A 109 1.24 14.72 3.45
C LEU A 109 2.67 14.28 3.73
N SER A 110 3.39 13.76 2.73
CA SER A 110 4.81 13.41 2.83
C SER A 110 5.67 14.64 3.14
N TYR A 111 5.48 15.72 2.38
CA TYR A 111 6.21 16.98 2.58
C TYR A 111 6.01 17.55 3.99
N ASN A 112 4.77 17.49 4.50
CA ASN A 112 4.43 17.95 5.84
C ASN A 112 4.58 16.86 6.93
N GLY A 113 5.18 15.70 6.61
CA GLY A 113 5.19 14.54 7.50
C GLY A 113 5.88 14.79 8.84
N GLY A 114 6.87 15.70 8.89
CA GLY A 114 7.50 16.14 10.15
C GLY A 114 6.56 17.01 10.99
N GLU A 115 6.02 18.08 10.39
CA GLU A 115 5.09 18.99 11.06
C GLU A 115 3.85 18.26 11.60
N MET A 116 3.37 17.26 10.86
CA MET A 116 2.20 16.47 11.22
C MET A 116 2.39 15.77 12.57
N VAL A 117 3.61 15.30 12.86
CA VAL A 117 3.97 14.64 14.12
C VAL A 117 4.24 15.67 15.21
N GLU A 118 4.99 16.72 14.90
CA GLU A 118 5.37 17.75 15.86
C GLU A 118 4.16 18.53 16.38
N GLN A 119 3.15 18.74 15.55
CA GLN A 119 1.96 19.54 15.86
C GLN A 119 0.73 18.69 16.21
N GLY A 120 0.80 17.36 16.15
CA GLY A 120 -0.33 16.47 16.51
C GLY A 120 -1.56 16.64 15.60
N TRP A 121 -1.33 16.66 14.29
CA TRP A 121 -2.40 16.89 13.29
C TRP A 121 -3.46 15.78 13.24
N ASP A 122 -3.16 14.60 13.79
CA ASP A 122 -4.13 13.52 14.00
C ASP A 122 -5.28 13.92 14.93
N ILE A 123 -5.05 14.90 15.81
CA ILE A 123 -6.06 15.49 16.70
C ILE A 123 -6.59 16.80 16.10
N VAL A 124 -5.70 17.77 15.85
CA VAL A 124 -6.07 19.10 15.32
C VAL A 124 -5.15 19.48 14.17
N ALA A 125 -5.71 19.54 12.96
CA ALA A 125 -4.99 19.95 11.76
C ALA A 125 -5.63 21.17 11.08
N PRO A 126 -4.85 21.95 10.33
CA PRO A 126 -5.38 22.94 9.39
C PRO A 126 -6.33 22.30 8.35
N LEU A 127 -7.07 23.14 7.63
CA LEU A 127 -8.04 22.67 6.63
C LEU A 127 -7.37 21.92 5.48
N GLU A 128 -6.26 22.43 4.95
CA GLU A 128 -5.60 21.84 3.77
C GLU A 128 -5.10 20.40 4.02
N PRO A 129 -4.35 20.10 5.11
CA PRO A 129 -3.99 18.73 5.44
C PRO A 129 -5.20 17.84 5.74
N THR A 130 -6.26 18.40 6.34
CA THR A 130 -7.51 17.65 6.60
C THR A 130 -8.17 17.19 5.30
N ILE A 131 -8.18 18.03 4.26
CA ILE A 131 -8.71 17.66 2.94
C ILE A 131 -7.84 16.57 2.30
N ALA A 132 -6.51 16.70 2.39
CA ALA A 132 -5.60 15.67 1.90
C ALA A 132 -5.78 14.33 2.64
N ALA A 133 -5.97 14.36 3.96
CA ALA A 133 -6.27 13.18 4.78
C ALA A 133 -7.55 12.49 4.33
N ALA A 134 -8.63 13.25 4.14
CA ALA A 134 -9.90 12.72 3.65
C ALA A 134 -9.72 12.07 2.27
N ALA A 135 -9.01 12.74 1.36
CA ALA A 135 -8.72 12.20 0.03
C ALA A 135 -7.98 10.85 0.13
N ILE A 136 -6.92 10.76 0.94
CA ILE A 136 -6.16 9.51 1.12
C ILE A 136 -7.03 8.41 1.74
N CYS A 137 -7.86 8.71 2.73
CA CYS A 137 -8.76 7.71 3.33
C CYS A 137 -9.71 7.11 2.29
N PHE A 138 -10.43 7.94 1.53
CA PHE A 138 -11.39 7.45 0.53
C PHE A 138 -10.71 6.78 -0.67
N LEU A 139 -9.57 7.33 -1.13
CA LEU A 139 -8.79 6.72 -2.21
C LEU A 139 -8.21 5.37 -1.79
N SER A 140 -7.77 5.23 -0.53
CA SER A 140 -7.30 3.94 0.00
C SER A 140 -8.43 2.91 0.05
N LEU A 141 -9.63 3.29 0.49
CA LEU A 141 -10.79 2.39 0.46
C LEU A 141 -11.16 1.98 -0.98
N GLU A 142 -11.13 2.90 -1.93
CA GLU A 142 -11.37 2.58 -3.34
C GLU A 142 -10.27 1.67 -3.94
N ALA A 143 -9.01 1.89 -3.58
CA ALA A 143 -7.91 1.01 -3.97
C ALA A 143 -8.09 -0.40 -3.39
N VAL A 144 -8.52 -0.51 -2.13
CA VAL A 144 -8.87 -1.79 -1.49
C VAL A 144 -10.01 -2.49 -2.23
N ARG A 145 -11.04 -1.75 -2.67
CA ARG A 145 -12.14 -2.32 -3.47
C ARG A 145 -11.65 -2.90 -4.80
N ARG A 146 -10.73 -2.21 -5.47
CA ARG A 146 -10.19 -2.61 -6.79
C ARG A 146 -9.22 -3.79 -6.70
N ALA A 147 -8.31 -3.77 -5.73
CA ALA A 147 -7.26 -4.78 -5.61
C ALA A 147 -7.68 -5.98 -4.74
N GLY A 148 -8.42 -5.74 -3.65
CA GLY A 148 -8.84 -6.76 -2.69
C GLY A 148 -10.30 -7.20 -2.83
N GLY A 149 -11.05 -6.58 -3.73
CA GLY A 149 -12.45 -6.91 -4.00
C GLY A 149 -13.45 -6.39 -2.95
N ASN A 150 -14.74 -6.67 -3.20
CA ASN A 150 -15.83 -6.12 -2.40
C ASN A 150 -15.86 -6.64 -0.96
N ALA A 151 -15.45 -7.89 -0.72
CA ALA A 151 -15.45 -8.46 0.62
C ALA A 151 -14.50 -7.70 1.56
N LEU A 152 -13.26 -7.45 1.10
CA LEU A 152 -12.28 -6.70 1.88
C LEU A 152 -12.68 -5.23 2.03
N PHE A 153 -13.24 -4.61 0.97
CA PHE A 153 -13.76 -3.25 1.02
C PHE A 153 -14.84 -3.06 2.08
N ILE A 154 -15.81 -3.98 2.18
CA ILE A 154 -16.89 -3.90 3.17
C ILE A 154 -16.31 -3.96 4.58
N ILE A 155 -15.40 -4.90 4.85
CA ILE A 155 -14.75 -5.04 6.15
C ILE A 155 -13.93 -3.79 6.48
N ALA A 156 -13.11 -3.31 5.56
CA ALA A 156 -12.30 -2.11 5.73
C ALA A 156 -13.17 -0.87 6.00
N THR A 157 -14.27 -0.71 5.27
CA THR A 157 -15.22 0.40 5.46
C THR A 157 -15.92 0.31 6.82
N MET A 158 -16.29 -0.89 7.27
CA MET A 158 -16.90 -1.09 8.58
C MET A 158 -15.96 -0.64 9.71
N PHE A 159 -14.68 -1.06 9.68
CA PHE A 159 -13.69 -0.64 10.67
C PHE A 159 -13.25 0.82 10.53
N PHE A 160 -13.26 1.36 9.31
CA PHE A 160 -13.02 2.78 9.07
C PHE A 160 -14.10 3.66 9.70
N LEU A 161 -15.37 3.25 9.63
CA LEU A 161 -16.49 4.01 10.21
C LEU A 161 -16.72 3.72 11.70
N PHE A 162 -16.10 2.67 12.25
CA PHE A 162 -16.29 2.25 13.64
C PHE A 162 -16.05 3.36 14.68
N PRO A 163 -15.01 4.22 14.57
CA PRO A 163 -14.80 5.30 15.53
C PRO A 163 -15.94 6.33 15.60
N LEU A 164 -16.85 6.42 14.61
CA LEU A 164 -17.99 7.35 14.68
C LEU A 164 -19.00 6.98 15.77
N TRP A 165 -19.09 5.70 16.14
CA TRP A 165 -20.10 5.15 17.05
C TRP A 165 -19.48 4.21 18.10
N ALA A 166 -18.17 4.33 18.34
CA ALA A 166 -17.44 3.52 19.31
C ALA A 166 -17.91 3.75 20.76
N ASP A 167 -18.49 4.90 21.06
CA ASP A 167 -18.99 5.29 22.38
C ASP A 167 -20.27 4.55 22.79
N VAL A 168 -21.04 4.08 21.82
CA VAL A 168 -22.26 3.26 22.04
C VAL A 168 -22.01 1.76 21.82
N ALA A 169 -20.80 1.37 21.43
CA ALA A 169 -20.45 -0.02 21.21
C ALA A 169 -20.38 -0.80 22.54
N PRO A 170 -20.89 -2.05 22.60
CA PRO A 170 -20.97 -2.80 23.84
C PRO A 170 -19.63 -3.45 24.24
N GLY A 171 -19.42 -3.57 25.56
CA GLY A 171 -18.35 -4.39 26.14
C GLY A 171 -16.95 -3.93 25.74
N PHE A 172 -16.13 -4.87 25.23
CA PHE A 172 -14.73 -4.60 24.88
C PHE A 172 -14.56 -3.72 23.64
N LEU A 173 -15.63 -3.50 22.86
CA LEU A 173 -15.62 -2.62 21.69
C LEU A 173 -15.87 -1.15 22.07
N TRP A 174 -16.16 -0.85 23.33
CA TRP A 174 -16.37 0.52 23.76
C TRP A 174 -15.10 1.36 23.63
N GLY A 175 -15.22 2.57 23.07
CA GLY A 175 -14.11 3.50 22.90
C GLY A 175 -14.58 4.95 22.77
N PHE A 176 -13.62 5.86 22.57
CA PHE A 176 -13.94 7.27 22.34
C PHE A 176 -14.45 7.46 20.91
N SER A 177 -15.65 8.03 20.78
CA SER A 177 -16.17 8.43 19.48
C SER A 177 -15.38 9.60 18.90
N LYS A 178 -15.32 9.67 17.58
CA LYS A 178 -14.67 10.74 16.82
C LYS A 178 -15.67 11.40 15.89
N GLU A 179 -15.59 12.73 15.76
CA GLU A 179 -16.34 13.41 14.71
C GLU A 179 -15.81 13.02 13.32
N PRO A 180 -16.61 13.15 12.24
CA PRO A 180 -16.18 12.74 10.89
C PRO A 180 -14.87 13.38 10.42
N VAL A 181 -14.59 14.62 10.83
CA VAL A 181 -13.36 15.34 10.50
C VAL A 181 -12.17 14.77 11.30
N GLU A 182 -12.37 14.47 12.57
CA GLU A 182 -11.35 13.86 13.43
C GLU A 182 -11.05 12.42 13.00
N LEU A 183 -12.06 11.70 12.48
CA LEU A 183 -11.92 10.35 11.97
C LEU A 183 -10.92 10.30 10.81
N VAL A 184 -11.07 11.15 9.80
CA VAL A 184 -10.16 11.14 8.65
C VAL A 184 -8.73 11.56 9.04
N ARG A 185 -8.59 12.49 9.99
CA ARG A 185 -7.28 12.87 10.56
C ARG A 185 -6.64 11.71 11.29
N ALA A 186 -7.38 11.06 12.20
CA ALA A 186 -6.87 9.92 12.97
C ALA A 186 -6.47 8.74 12.07
N HIS A 187 -7.23 8.46 11.00
CA HIS A 187 -6.92 7.36 10.09
C HIS A 187 -5.71 7.63 9.19
N ALA A 188 -5.61 8.84 8.62
CA ALA A 188 -4.54 9.18 7.71
C ALA A 188 -3.26 9.55 8.48
N MET A 189 -3.36 10.52 9.38
CA MET A 189 -2.22 11.19 10.02
C MET A 189 -1.74 10.46 11.28
N GLY A 190 -2.58 9.61 11.86
CA GLY A 190 -2.23 8.78 13.01
C GLY A 190 -1.35 7.58 12.64
N PHE A 191 -0.66 7.03 13.64
CA PHE A 191 0.32 5.94 13.46
C PHE A 191 -0.28 4.53 13.53
N GLU A 192 -1.57 4.40 13.82
CA GLU A 192 -2.19 3.10 14.10
C GLU A 192 -3.12 2.61 12.98
N SER A 193 -3.31 3.41 11.93
CA SER A 193 -4.21 3.04 10.83
C SER A 193 -3.49 2.94 9.47
N ILE A 194 -3.59 3.93 8.58
CA ILE A 194 -3.04 3.82 7.22
C ILE A 194 -1.51 3.64 7.28
N ILE A 195 -0.83 4.45 8.10
CA ILE A 195 0.61 4.31 8.38
C ILE A 195 0.84 3.35 9.56
N GLY A 196 0.03 2.29 9.65
CA GLY A 196 0.10 1.29 10.70
C GLY A 196 1.23 0.28 10.49
N VAL A 197 1.21 -0.77 11.32
CA VAL A 197 2.19 -1.88 11.28
C VAL A 197 2.35 -2.48 9.87
N PRO A 198 1.29 -2.76 9.09
CA PRO A 198 1.46 -3.35 7.75
C PRO A 198 2.28 -2.45 6.82
N MET A 199 2.03 -1.15 6.82
CA MET A 199 2.76 -0.19 6.00
C MET A 199 4.24 -0.10 6.40
N ARG A 200 4.50 -0.08 7.71
CA ARG A 200 5.88 -0.07 8.26
C ARG A 200 6.65 -1.33 7.87
N VAL A 201 6.02 -2.50 8.00
CA VAL A 201 6.62 -3.78 7.58
C VAL A 201 6.86 -3.81 6.07
N ALA A 202 5.93 -3.30 5.27
CA ALA A 202 6.11 -3.20 3.82
C ALA A 202 7.30 -2.31 3.44
N GLY A 203 7.34 -1.09 3.97
CA GLY A 203 8.37 -0.11 3.65
C GLY A 203 9.76 -0.45 4.18
N ASN A 204 9.87 -1.04 5.36
CA ASN A 204 11.19 -1.25 6.00
C ASN A 204 11.76 -2.65 5.77
N LEU A 205 10.91 -3.65 5.57
CA LEU A 205 11.31 -5.04 5.51
C LEU A 205 11.02 -5.65 4.14
N LEU A 206 9.77 -5.61 3.67
CA LEU A 206 9.38 -6.33 2.45
C LEU A 206 10.14 -5.85 1.22
N ILE A 207 10.29 -4.54 1.01
CA ILE A 207 11.06 -4.01 -0.13
C ILE A 207 12.50 -4.51 -0.10
N GLY A 208 13.17 -4.48 1.06
CA GLY A 208 14.53 -4.99 1.21
C GLY A 208 14.64 -6.48 0.92
N PHE A 209 13.70 -7.29 1.41
CA PHE A 209 13.66 -8.73 1.11
C PHE A 209 13.40 -9.02 -0.37
N LEU A 210 12.53 -8.24 -1.04
CA LEU A 210 12.26 -8.40 -2.47
C LEU A 210 13.49 -8.06 -3.32
N ILE A 211 14.21 -6.99 -2.99
CA ILE A 211 15.45 -6.61 -3.67
C ILE A 211 16.51 -7.69 -3.46
N PHE A 212 16.75 -8.11 -2.21
CA PHE A 212 17.71 -9.16 -1.91
C PHE A 212 17.35 -10.49 -2.58
N GLY A 213 16.07 -10.89 -2.52
CA GLY A 213 15.57 -12.10 -3.17
C GLY A 213 15.77 -12.06 -4.69
N SER A 214 15.46 -10.93 -5.34
CA SER A 214 15.67 -10.76 -6.78
C SER A 214 17.16 -10.83 -7.16
N ALA A 215 18.04 -10.21 -6.36
CA ALA A 215 19.48 -10.26 -6.57
C ALA A 215 20.02 -11.68 -6.39
N LEU A 216 19.51 -12.44 -5.42
CA LEU A 216 19.91 -13.82 -5.16
C LEU A 216 19.50 -14.75 -6.31
N VAL A 217 18.29 -14.57 -6.86
CA VAL A 217 17.82 -15.31 -8.04
C VAL A 217 18.69 -15.01 -9.26
N VAL A 218 18.99 -13.74 -9.52
CA VAL A 218 19.80 -13.34 -10.68
C VAL A 218 21.27 -13.76 -10.56
N THR A 219 21.82 -13.79 -9.35
CA THR A 219 23.21 -14.20 -9.11
C THR A 219 23.40 -15.72 -9.06
N GLY A 220 22.34 -16.51 -9.21
CA GLY A 220 22.40 -17.98 -9.12
C GLY A 220 22.58 -18.50 -7.70
N GLY A 221 22.32 -17.67 -6.68
CA GLY A 221 22.38 -18.09 -5.29
C GLY A 221 21.35 -19.17 -4.96
N GLY A 222 20.20 -19.16 -5.65
CA GLY A 222 19.17 -20.20 -5.53
C GLY A 222 19.70 -21.57 -5.95
N ASP A 223 20.36 -21.61 -7.11
CA ASP A 223 20.99 -22.82 -7.64
C ASP A 223 22.12 -23.30 -6.72
N PHE A 224 22.95 -22.38 -6.21
CA PHE A 224 24.00 -22.71 -5.23
C PHE A 224 23.43 -23.38 -3.97
N PHE A 225 22.35 -22.85 -3.38
CA PHE A 225 21.74 -23.44 -2.19
C PHE A 225 21.08 -24.80 -2.49
N MET A 226 20.49 -24.96 -3.69
CA MET A 226 19.91 -26.23 -4.13
C MET A 226 20.98 -27.31 -4.35
N ASP A 227 22.09 -26.95 -4.98
CA ASP A 227 23.25 -27.83 -5.17
C ASP A 227 23.87 -28.21 -3.83
N PHE A 228 24.01 -27.25 -2.91
CA PHE A 228 24.52 -27.50 -1.56
C PHE A 228 23.62 -28.44 -0.76
N ALA A 229 22.30 -28.22 -0.78
CA ALA A 229 21.33 -29.10 -0.11
C ALA A 229 21.34 -30.52 -0.70
N SER A 230 21.47 -30.64 -2.03
CA SER A 230 21.54 -31.92 -2.73
C SER A 230 22.82 -32.69 -2.38
N ALA A 231 23.96 -32.00 -2.34
CA ALA A 231 25.23 -32.57 -1.92
C ALA A 231 25.20 -33.04 -0.45
N LEU A 232 24.51 -32.31 0.43
CA LEU A 232 24.36 -32.69 1.85
C LEU A 232 23.43 -33.90 2.04
N MET A 233 22.42 -34.05 1.18
CA MET A 233 21.45 -35.17 1.22
C MET A 233 21.90 -36.41 0.46
N GLY A 234 23.10 -36.40 -0.14
CA GLY A 234 23.74 -37.58 -0.71
C GLY A 234 23.38 -37.89 -2.16
N ARG A 235 23.10 -36.86 -2.98
CA ARG A 235 23.22 -36.97 -4.44
C ARG A 235 24.53 -36.34 -4.91
#